data_AF-A0A183J1S9-F1
#
_entry.id   AF-A0A183J1S9-F1
#
_cell.length_a   1.000
_cell.length_b   1.000
_cell.length_c   1.000
_cell.angle_alpha   90.00
_cell.angle_beta   90.00
_cell.angle_gamma   90.00
#
_symmetry.space_group_name_H-M   'P 1'
#
loop_
_entity.id
_entity.type
_entity.pdbx_description
1 polymer ?
#
loop_
_entity_poly.entity_id
_entity_poly.type
_entity_poly.pdbx_seq_one_letter_code
_entity_poly.pdbx_strand_id
1 'polypeptide(L)'
;MDCYHRMHRAQCHVDHTAEVSLTALLGMEYIMRLWSCGCRSKYSGIRGRLQFARKCMPVIDVISLTASIVLLVTGSSNGILNETTLRGLRFVDIIRLLRIDRHGATWRLLGSVVHSHRKELLTTMYLALISLIFASYFIFIAEKDAVDSSGEVKFRTYADALWWGMVTFYTIGYGDMTPLTWIGKILTCIFCLTLTAFFQVPAGILGSGFALRVHQNQREKQQQRQIPAAATLIQVHSLARSLSVRNSIALAFG
;
A
#
# COMPACT_ATOMS: atom_id res chain seq x y z
N MET A 1 4.00 37.48 -22.61
CA MET A 1 4.72 36.78 -21.52
C MET A 1 4.29 37.23 -20.12
N ASP A 2 3.90 38.50 -19.91
CA ASP A 2 3.52 39.00 -18.57
C ASP A 2 2.25 38.40 -17.95
N CYS A 3 1.29 37.96 -18.77
CA CYS A 3 0.07 37.32 -18.28
C CYS A 3 0.35 35.90 -17.74
N TYR A 4 1.23 35.14 -18.39
CA TYR A 4 1.69 33.81 -17.94
C TYR A 4 2.45 33.91 -16.63
N HIS A 5 3.39 34.86 -16.51
CA HIS A 5 4.12 35.10 -15.24
C HIS A 5 3.24 35.61 -14.10
N ARG A 6 2.15 36.35 -14.40
CA ARG A 6 1.17 36.77 -13.38
C ARG A 6 0.28 35.62 -12.93
N MET A 7 -0.20 34.78 -13.86
CA MET A 7 -0.96 33.57 -13.52
C MET A 7 -0.12 32.59 -12.70
N HIS A 8 1.15 32.38 -13.06
CA HIS A 8 2.05 31.49 -12.31
C HIS A 8 2.34 32.01 -10.89
N ARG A 9 2.48 33.32 -10.71
CA ARG A 9 2.64 33.94 -9.38
C ARG A 9 1.37 33.88 -8.54
N ALA A 10 0.20 34.10 -9.13
CA ALA A 10 -1.08 34.00 -8.44
C ALA A 10 -1.35 32.56 -7.99
N GLN A 11 -1.10 31.57 -8.86
CA GLN A 11 -1.21 30.15 -8.53
C GLN A 11 -0.25 29.76 -7.40
N CYS A 12 1.00 30.22 -7.46
CA CYS A 12 2.00 29.92 -6.43
C CYS A 12 1.63 30.49 -5.04
N HIS A 13 1.01 31.68 -4.98
CA HIS A 13 0.52 32.25 -3.72
C HIS A 13 -0.67 31.47 -3.15
N VAL A 14 -1.59 31.02 -4.00
CA VAL A 14 -2.72 30.19 -3.58
C VAL A 14 -2.22 28.84 -3.04
N ASP A 15 -1.29 28.19 -3.74
CA ASP A 15 -0.73 26.91 -3.33
C ASP A 15 0.00 27.04 -1.97
N HIS A 16 0.84 28.07 -1.81
CA HIS A 16 1.57 28.30 -0.55
C HIS A 16 0.65 28.62 0.64
N THR A 17 -0.39 29.42 0.44
CA THR A 17 -1.36 29.75 1.52
C THR A 17 -2.22 28.54 1.90
N ALA A 18 -2.63 27.73 0.92
CA ALA A 18 -3.32 26.47 1.15
C ALA A 18 -2.45 25.50 1.96
N GLU A 19 -1.15 25.41 1.66
CA GLU A 19 -0.25 24.53 2.38
C GLU A 19 0.04 24.95 3.81
N VAL A 20 0.22 26.25 4.06
CA VAL A 20 0.41 26.76 5.42
C VAL A 20 -0.82 26.45 6.27
N SER A 21 -2.03 26.70 5.73
CA SER A 21 -3.27 26.41 6.44
C SER A 21 -3.49 24.90 6.66
N LEU A 22 -3.23 24.06 5.67
CA LEU A 22 -3.29 22.60 5.79
C LEU A 22 -2.26 22.07 6.81
N THR A 23 -1.03 22.57 6.79
CA THR A 23 0.02 22.17 7.73
C THR A 23 -0.37 22.54 9.16
N ALA A 24 -0.94 23.73 9.37
CA ALA A 24 -1.45 24.16 10.67
C ALA A 24 -2.61 23.28 11.16
N LEU A 25 -3.60 23.01 10.30
CA LEU A 25 -4.74 22.13 10.63
C LEU A 25 -4.27 20.71 10.98
N LEU A 26 -3.34 20.15 10.21
CA LEU A 26 -2.77 18.82 10.45
C LEU A 26 -1.94 18.78 11.74
N GLY A 27 -1.20 19.84 12.04
CA GLY A 27 -0.48 19.99 13.30
C GLY A 27 -1.44 20.00 14.49
N MET A 28 -2.52 20.79 14.42
CA MET A 28 -3.56 20.84 15.45
C MET A 28 -4.25 19.49 15.63
N GLU A 29 -4.63 18.82 14.53
CA GLU A 29 -5.22 17.48 14.57
C GLU A 29 -4.28 16.47 15.25
N TYR A 30 -2.98 16.49 14.92
CA TYR A 30 -1.99 15.61 15.52
C TYR A 30 -1.84 15.85 17.03
N ILE A 31 -1.78 17.12 17.47
CA ILE A 31 -1.70 17.48 18.88
C ILE A 31 -2.96 17.01 19.62
N MET A 32 -4.16 17.26 19.08
CA MET A 32 -5.41 16.81 19.67
C MET A 32 -5.50 15.27 19.76
N ARG A 33 -5.01 14.54 18.75
CA ARG A 33 -4.91 13.07 18.79
C ARG A 33 -3.95 12.58 19.87
N LEU A 34 -2.80 13.23 20.04
CA LEU A 34 -1.81 12.89 21.06
C LEU A 34 -2.32 13.21 22.48
N TRP A 35 -3.15 14.24 22.64
CA TRP A 35 -3.75 14.58 23.92
C TRP A 35 -4.89 13.61 24.28
N SER A 36 -5.79 13.33 23.34
CA SER A 36 -6.94 12.42 23.53
C SER A 36 -6.55 10.95 23.73
N CYS A 37 -5.35 10.52 23.30
CA CYS A 37 -4.90 9.14 23.52
C CYS A 37 -4.75 8.79 25.01
N GLY A 38 -4.58 9.80 25.87
CA GLY A 38 -4.54 9.64 27.34
C GLY A 38 -5.83 9.11 27.96
N CYS A 39 -6.97 9.15 27.26
CA CYS A 39 -8.24 8.60 27.74
C CYS A 39 -8.25 7.07 27.82
N ARG A 40 -7.33 6.38 27.12
CA ARG A 40 -7.19 4.92 27.25
C ARG A 40 -6.16 4.61 28.32
N SER A 41 -6.54 3.79 29.31
CA SER A 41 -5.66 3.31 30.38
C SER A 41 -4.30 2.76 29.86
N LYS A 42 -4.31 2.10 28.69
CA LYS A 42 -3.11 1.58 28.01
C LYS A 42 -2.08 2.64 27.60
N TYR A 43 -2.48 3.89 27.36
CA TYR A 43 -1.58 4.99 26.93
C TYR A 43 -1.50 6.12 27.97
N SER A 44 -1.78 5.81 29.24
CA SER A 44 -1.61 6.77 30.33
C SER A 44 -0.13 7.11 30.57
N GLY A 45 0.15 8.38 30.88
CA GLY A 45 1.49 8.90 31.14
C GLY A 45 2.36 9.15 29.90
N ILE A 46 3.55 9.73 30.11
CA ILE A 46 4.48 10.16 29.05
C ILE A 46 5.01 8.97 28.24
N ARG A 47 5.30 7.84 28.91
CA ARG A 47 5.72 6.58 28.25
C ARG A 47 4.61 5.98 27.38
N GLY A 48 3.35 6.06 27.81
CA GLY A 48 2.20 5.61 27.04
C GLY A 48 1.98 6.44 25.77
N ARG A 49 2.11 7.77 25.88
CA ARG A 49 2.04 8.68 24.73
C ARG A 49 3.16 8.43 23.71
N LEU A 50 4.39 8.18 24.16
CA LEU A 50 5.51 7.85 23.27
C LEU A 50 5.28 6.50 22.56
N GLN A 51 4.71 5.51 23.25
CA GLN A 51 4.35 4.24 22.63
C GLN A 51 3.25 4.39 21.56
N PHE A 52 2.31 5.33 21.74
CA PHE A 52 1.33 5.68 20.72
C PHE A 52 1.98 6.36 19.51
N ALA A 53 2.89 7.31 19.72
CA ALA A 53 3.58 8.03 18.66
C ALA A 53 4.46 7.14 17.76
N ARG A 54 4.94 5.99 18.26
CA ARG A 54 5.77 5.04 17.50
C ARG A 54 4.97 4.07 16.61
N LYS A 55 3.63 4.18 16.56
CA LYS A 55 2.83 3.37 15.64
C LYS A 55 2.92 3.90 14.21
N CYS A 56 2.81 3.00 13.24
CA CYS A 56 2.95 3.30 11.81
C CYS A 56 2.15 4.54 11.36
N MET A 57 0.89 4.66 11.76
CA MET A 57 0.03 5.78 11.33
C MET A 57 0.46 7.15 11.90
N PRO A 58 0.62 7.34 13.24
CA PRO A 58 1.22 8.57 13.78
C PRO A 58 2.63 8.89 13.27
N VAL A 59 3.42 7.90 12.89
CA VAL A 59 4.77 8.11 12.32
C VAL A 59 4.69 8.75 10.94
N ILE A 60 3.80 8.26 10.06
CA ILE A 60 3.54 8.89 8.75
C ILE A 60 3.06 10.33 8.97
N ASP A 61 2.25 10.55 10.01
CA ASP A 61 1.78 11.89 10.32
C ASP A 61 2.94 12.85 10.68
N VAL A 62 3.82 12.44 11.58
CA VAL A 62 5.00 13.23 11.97
C VAL A 62 5.94 13.47 10.80
N ILE A 63 6.25 12.44 9.99
CA ILE A 63 7.14 12.58 8.83
C ILE A 63 6.59 13.63 7.85
N SER A 64 5.30 13.54 7.53
CA SER A 64 4.62 14.49 6.63
C SER A 64 4.61 15.92 7.19
N LEU A 65 4.36 16.08 8.49
CA LEU A 65 4.36 17.38 9.17
C LEU A 65 5.76 18.00 9.16
N THR A 66 6.78 17.22 9.54
CA THR A 66 8.18 17.66 9.54
C THR A 66 8.65 18.03 8.13
N ALA A 67 8.34 17.21 7.12
CA ALA A 67 8.69 17.52 5.73
C ALA A 67 8.03 18.83 5.24
N SER A 68 6.75 19.04 5.57
CA SER A 68 6.02 20.28 5.24
C SER A 68 6.66 21.52 5.90
N ILE A 69 7.01 21.43 7.19
CA ILE A 69 7.62 22.52 7.93
C ILE A 69 9.01 22.86 7.35
N VAL A 70 9.84 21.85 7.07
CA VAL A 70 11.18 22.05 6.48
C VAL A 70 11.09 22.75 5.14
N LEU A 71 10.14 22.36 4.28
CA LEU A 71 9.92 23.00 2.98
C LEU A 71 9.44 24.45 3.12
N LEU A 72 8.52 24.73 4.05
CA LEU A 72 8.03 26.10 4.31
C LEU A 72 9.13 27.02 4.86
N VAL A 73 9.95 26.54 5.79
CA VAL A 73 11.06 27.32 6.38
C VAL A 73 12.14 27.61 5.32
N THR A 74 12.52 26.61 4.53
CA THR A 74 13.53 26.77 3.47
C THR A 74 13.01 27.67 2.34
N GLY A 75 11.71 27.59 2.01
CA GLY A 75 11.06 28.47 1.04
C GLY A 75 11.00 29.93 1.51
N SER A 76 10.77 30.17 2.81
CA SER A 76 10.69 31.51 3.37
C SER A 76 12.06 32.19 3.51
N SER A 77 13.12 31.46 3.88
CA SER A 77 14.47 32.04 4.09
C SER A 77 15.13 32.55 2.80
N ASN A 78 14.78 31.98 1.64
CA ASN A 78 15.46 32.28 0.39
C ASN A 78 14.76 33.38 -0.43
N GLY A 79 13.65 33.95 0.05
CA GLY A 79 12.93 35.08 -0.56
C GLY A 79 12.37 34.85 -1.98
N ILE A 80 12.68 33.70 -2.58
CA ILE A 80 12.31 33.33 -3.94
C ILE A 80 11.67 31.95 -3.85
N LEU A 81 10.40 31.90 -4.24
CA LEU A 81 9.63 30.69 -4.50
C LEU A 81 10.27 29.97 -5.69
N ASN A 82 11.39 29.29 -5.45
CA ASN A 82 12.11 28.54 -6.47
C ASN A 82 11.24 27.37 -6.94
N GLU A 83 11.34 27.01 -8.23
CA GLU A 83 10.63 25.86 -8.80
C GLU A 83 10.93 24.54 -8.06
N THR A 84 12.09 24.45 -7.40
CA THR A 84 12.48 23.32 -6.55
C THR A 84 11.60 23.18 -5.32
N THR A 85 11.23 24.28 -4.68
CA THR A 85 10.30 24.30 -3.54
C THR A 85 8.92 23.83 -4.00
N LEU A 86 8.40 24.37 -5.10
CA LEU A 86 7.12 23.96 -5.69
C LEU A 86 7.08 22.47 -6.08
N ARG A 87 8.20 21.92 -6.55
CA ARG A 87 8.29 20.49 -6.85
C ARG A 87 8.30 19.64 -5.57
N GLY A 88 9.00 20.08 -4.52
CA GLY A 88 9.02 19.41 -3.21
C GLY A 88 7.65 19.37 -2.53
N LEU A 89 6.89 20.45 -2.66
CA LEU A 89 5.53 20.59 -2.15
C LEU A 89 4.56 19.54 -2.74
N ARG A 90 4.61 19.31 -4.06
CA ARG A 90 3.82 18.25 -4.71
C ARG A 90 4.13 16.84 -4.19
N PHE A 91 5.38 16.56 -3.81
CA PHE A 91 5.73 15.26 -3.21
C PHE A 91 5.14 15.10 -1.82
N VAL A 92 5.06 16.18 -1.03
CA VAL A 92 4.41 16.15 0.28
C VAL A 92 2.92 15.83 0.14
N ASP A 93 2.25 16.36 -0.88
CA ASP A 93 0.83 16.05 -1.13
C ASP A 93 0.58 14.57 -1.44
N ILE A 94 1.49 13.92 -2.17
CA ILE A 94 1.44 12.47 -2.39
C ILE A 94 1.57 11.71 -1.06
N ILE A 95 2.45 12.16 -0.17
CA ILE A 95 2.59 11.58 1.18
C ILE A 95 1.32 11.80 2.01
N ARG A 96 0.67 12.96 1.88
CA ARG A 96 -0.61 13.26 2.56
C ARG A 96 -1.74 12.36 2.06
N LEU A 97 -1.77 12.01 0.78
CA LEU A 97 -2.75 11.06 0.23
C LEU A 97 -2.65 9.68 0.92
N LEU A 98 -1.45 9.25 1.30
CA LEU A 98 -1.24 7.99 2.02
C LEU A 98 -1.95 7.96 3.39
N ARG A 99 -2.19 9.12 4.01
CA ARG A 99 -2.92 9.21 5.29
C ARG A 99 -4.42 8.92 5.18
N ILE A 100 -5.01 8.87 3.99
CA ILE A 100 -6.45 8.65 3.84
C ILE A 100 -6.89 7.29 4.42
N ASP A 101 -6.00 6.28 4.43
CA ASP A 101 -6.25 5.01 5.11
C ASP A 101 -5.96 5.10 6.62
N ARG A 102 -6.85 5.80 7.35
CA ARG A 102 -6.72 6.12 8.78
C ARG A 102 -6.47 4.93 9.72
N HIS A 103 -6.84 3.72 9.34
CA HIS A 103 -6.75 2.54 10.21
C HIS A 103 -5.70 1.51 9.75
N GLY A 104 -5.06 1.75 8.60
CA GLY A 104 -4.26 0.74 7.89
C GLY A 104 -5.03 -0.55 7.71
N ALA A 105 -6.37 -0.47 7.61
CA ALA A 105 -7.22 -1.65 7.54
C ALA A 105 -7.02 -2.34 6.19
N THR A 106 -6.88 -1.55 5.12
CA THR A 106 -6.56 -2.03 3.78
C THR A 106 -5.20 -2.71 3.75
N TRP A 107 -4.17 -2.05 4.30
CA TRP A 107 -2.82 -2.62 4.38
C TRP A 107 -2.75 -3.88 5.22
N ARG A 108 -3.51 -3.96 6.31
CA ARG A 108 -3.57 -5.14 7.17
C ARG A 108 -4.33 -6.29 6.51
N LEU A 109 -5.40 -5.97 5.78
CA LEU A 109 -6.14 -6.96 4.99
C LEU A 109 -5.25 -7.52 3.87
N LEU A 110 -4.64 -6.64 3.07
CA LEU A 110 -3.69 -7.01 2.02
C LEU A 110 -2.54 -7.85 2.58
N GLY A 111 -1.89 -7.36 3.65
CA GLY A 111 -0.81 -8.08 4.31
C GLY A 111 -1.24 -9.43 4.88
N SER A 112 -2.47 -9.54 5.41
CA SER A 112 -3.03 -10.81 5.87
C SER A 112 -3.22 -11.80 4.73
N VAL A 113 -3.76 -11.37 3.59
CA VAL A 113 -3.97 -12.24 2.41
C VAL A 113 -2.62 -12.69 1.84
N VAL A 114 -1.67 -11.77 1.68
CA VAL A 114 -0.31 -12.07 1.23
C VAL A 114 0.38 -13.04 2.18
N HIS A 115 0.26 -12.85 3.49
CA HIS A 115 0.90 -13.71 4.48
C HIS A 115 0.33 -15.13 4.49
N SER A 116 -0.99 -15.27 4.28
CA SER A 116 -1.67 -16.56 4.15
C SER A 116 -1.19 -17.33 2.92
N HIS A 117 -1.04 -16.65 1.78
CA HIS A 117 -0.66 -17.26 0.50
C HIS A 117 0.83 -17.10 0.15
N ARG A 118 1.68 -16.77 1.13
CA ARG A 118 3.08 -16.40 0.87
C ARG A 118 3.88 -17.47 0.14
N LYS A 119 3.62 -18.75 0.42
CA LYS A 119 4.34 -19.88 -0.20
C LYS A 119 3.96 -20.02 -1.68
N GLU A 120 2.68 -19.85 -2.01
CA GLU A 120 2.18 -19.91 -3.39
C GLU A 120 2.66 -18.70 -4.21
N LEU A 121 2.58 -17.50 -3.62
CA LEU A 121 3.10 -16.25 -4.20
C LEU A 121 4.61 -16.31 -4.46
N LEU A 122 5.39 -16.78 -3.49
CA LEU A 122 6.84 -16.88 -3.64
C LEU A 122 7.23 -17.92 -4.69
N THR A 123 6.56 -19.07 -4.72
CA THR A 123 6.81 -20.13 -5.72
C THR A 123 6.54 -19.62 -7.15
N THR A 124 5.42 -18.93 -7.36
CA THR A 124 5.05 -18.40 -8.68
C THR A 124 5.98 -17.28 -9.13
N MET A 125 6.34 -16.36 -8.22
CA MET A 125 7.33 -15.30 -8.49
C MET A 125 8.71 -15.90 -8.82
N TYR A 126 9.12 -16.94 -8.11
CA TYR A 126 10.38 -17.64 -8.35
C TYR A 126 10.41 -18.33 -9.73
N LEU A 127 9.35 -19.06 -10.08
CA LEU A 127 9.23 -19.69 -11.40
C LEU A 127 9.18 -18.67 -12.54
N ALA A 128 8.49 -17.55 -12.35
CA ALA A 128 8.46 -16.47 -13.32
C ALA A 128 9.84 -15.81 -13.50
N LEU A 129 10.57 -15.57 -12.40
CA LEU A 129 11.93 -15.01 -12.45
C LEU A 129 12.90 -15.94 -13.18
N ILE A 130 12.84 -17.25 -12.92
CA ILE A 130 13.65 -18.23 -13.64
C ILE A 130 13.33 -18.22 -15.12
N SER A 131 12.04 -18.29 -15.46
CA SER A 131 11.58 -18.30 -16.86
C SER A 131 12.01 -17.02 -17.59
N LEU A 132 11.99 -15.86 -16.91
CA LEU A 132 12.46 -14.57 -17.44
C LEU A 132 13.96 -14.59 -17.74
N ILE A 133 14.78 -15.09 -16.81
CA ILE A 133 16.23 -15.19 -16.96
C ILE A 133 16.58 -16.08 -18.16
N PHE A 134 15.92 -17.24 -18.27
CA PHE A 134 16.09 -18.15 -19.40
C PHE A 134 15.64 -17.52 -20.72
N ALA A 135 14.45 -16.92 -20.76
CA ALA A 135 13.94 -16.25 -21.97
C ALA A 135 14.91 -15.17 -22.46
N SER A 136 15.39 -14.32 -21.54
CA SER A 136 16.35 -13.25 -21.85
C SER A 136 17.69 -13.80 -22.35
N TYR A 137 18.16 -14.91 -21.78
CA TYR A 137 19.40 -15.57 -22.21
C TYR A 137 19.30 -16.17 -23.61
N PHE A 138 18.23 -16.91 -23.89
CA PHE A 138 18.00 -17.50 -25.21
C PHE A 138 17.84 -16.42 -26.29
N ILE A 139 17.13 -15.32 -25.98
CA ILE A 139 16.97 -14.20 -26.90
C ILE A 139 18.29 -13.46 -27.11
N PHE A 140 19.08 -13.25 -26.05
CA PHE A 140 20.40 -12.65 -26.19
C PHE A 140 21.28 -13.47 -27.16
N ILE A 141 21.34 -14.79 -27.02
CA ILE A 141 22.13 -15.63 -27.92
C ILE A 141 21.58 -15.60 -29.35
N ALA A 142 20.26 -15.56 -29.51
CA ALA A 142 19.61 -15.51 -30.83
C ALA A 142 19.84 -14.18 -31.55
N GLU A 143 19.92 -13.06 -30.82
CA GLU A 143 19.88 -11.70 -31.39
C GLU A 143 21.18 -10.91 -31.23
N LYS A 144 22.20 -11.41 -30.52
CA LYS A 144 23.46 -10.68 -30.27
C LYS A 144 24.20 -10.24 -31.54
N ASP A 145 24.02 -10.97 -32.64
CA ASP A 145 24.68 -10.70 -33.94
C ASP A 145 23.71 -10.04 -34.95
N ALA A 146 22.46 -9.78 -34.56
CA ALA A 146 21.45 -9.20 -35.43
C ALA A 146 21.59 -7.67 -35.49
N VAL A 147 21.76 -7.15 -36.71
CA VAL A 147 21.88 -5.72 -36.98
C VAL A 147 20.53 -5.19 -37.47
N ASP A 148 20.02 -4.15 -36.80
CA ASP A 148 18.77 -3.49 -37.20
C ASP A 148 18.95 -2.67 -38.48
N SER A 149 17.84 -2.25 -39.08
CA SER A 149 17.76 -1.38 -40.27
C SER A 149 18.53 -0.06 -40.11
N SER A 150 18.78 0.36 -38.87
CA SER A 150 19.57 1.56 -38.52
C SER A 150 21.08 1.30 -38.42
N GLY A 151 21.56 0.07 -38.67
CA GLY A 151 22.96 -0.33 -38.53
C GLY A 151 23.40 -0.63 -37.09
N GLU A 152 22.46 -0.65 -36.14
CA GLU A 152 22.72 -0.77 -34.71
C GLU A 152 22.32 -2.15 -34.19
N VAL A 153 23.17 -2.77 -33.38
CA VAL A 153 22.82 -3.99 -32.62
C VAL A 153 22.01 -3.58 -31.40
N LYS A 154 20.77 -4.06 -31.29
CA LYS A 154 19.85 -3.75 -30.17
C LYS A 154 20.21 -4.51 -28.90
N PHE A 155 20.60 -5.79 -29.03
CA PHE A 155 20.93 -6.67 -27.91
C PHE A 155 22.45 -6.74 -27.69
N ARG A 156 23.06 -5.61 -27.28
CA ARG A 156 24.52 -5.50 -27.11
C ARG A 156 25.02 -6.26 -25.89
N THR A 157 24.28 -6.16 -24.79
CA THR A 157 24.62 -6.78 -23.52
C THR A 157 23.49 -7.68 -23.04
N TYR A 158 23.81 -8.60 -22.12
CA TYR A 158 22.79 -9.41 -21.46
C TYR A 158 21.78 -8.54 -20.67
N ALA A 159 22.21 -7.38 -20.17
CA ALA A 159 21.34 -6.43 -19.48
C ALA A 159 20.25 -5.85 -20.40
N ASP A 160 20.57 -5.61 -21.68
CA ASP A 160 19.61 -5.13 -22.68
C ASP A 160 18.55 -6.20 -22.98
N ALA A 161 18.97 -7.46 -23.07
CA ALA A 161 18.05 -8.59 -23.23
C ALA A 161 17.16 -8.80 -21.99
N LEU A 162 17.69 -8.59 -20.78
CA LEU A 162 16.91 -8.60 -19.54
C LEU A 162 15.91 -7.43 -19.48
N TRP A 163 16.30 -6.23 -19.92
CA TRP A 163 15.38 -5.09 -20.03
C TRP A 163 14.22 -5.42 -20.96
N TRP A 164 14.52 -5.91 -22.17
CA TRP A 164 13.51 -6.36 -23.11
C TRP A 164 12.61 -7.46 -22.52
N GLY A 165 13.23 -8.45 -21.86
CA GLY A 165 12.52 -9.54 -21.20
C GLY A 165 11.56 -9.04 -20.13
N MET A 166 11.98 -8.08 -19.30
CA MET A 166 11.15 -7.45 -18.27
C MET A 166 9.99 -6.65 -18.87
N VAL A 167 10.25 -5.82 -19.88
CA VAL A 167 9.22 -5.02 -20.57
C VAL A 167 8.18 -5.92 -21.24
N THR A 168 8.63 -7.03 -21.83
CA THR A 168 7.76 -8.02 -22.46
C THR A 168 6.99 -8.85 -21.42
N PHE A 169 7.65 -9.23 -20.32
CA PHE A 169 7.05 -9.96 -19.20
C PHE A 169 5.88 -9.22 -18.56
N TYR A 170 6.06 -7.92 -18.31
CA TYR A 170 5.01 -7.06 -17.79
C TYR A 170 4.00 -6.63 -18.86
N THR A 171 4.09 -7.17 -20.08
CA THR A 171 3.20 -6.87 -21.21
C THR A 171 3.14 -5.37 -21.56
N ILE A 172 4.20 -4.62 -21.26
CA ILE A 172 4.28 -3.17 -21.55
C ILE A 172 4.58 -2.96 -23.03
N GLY A 173 5.61 -3.65 -23.54
CA GLY A 173 5.96 -3.66 -24.96
C GLY A 173 6.27 -2.28 -25.55
N TYR A 174 7.28 -1.58 -25.04
CA TYR A 174 7.68 -0.26 -25.55
C TYR A 174 8.06 -0.25 -27.04
N GLY A 175 8.57 -1.36 -27.56
CA GLY A 175 8.97 -1.49 -28.97
C GLY A 175 10.34 -0.86 -29.31
N ASP A 176 11.09 -0.44 -28.29
CA ASP A 176 12.46 0.07 -28.39
C ASP A 176 13.48 -1.00 -28.82
N MET A 177 13.26 -2.23 -28.36
CA MET A 177 14.01 -3.43 -28.70
C MET A 177 13.05 -4.54 -29.10
N THR A 178 13.31 -5.21 -30.23
CA THR A 178 12.51 -6.36 -30.68
C THR A 178 13.42 -7.38 -31.37
N PRO A 179 13.13 -8.68 -31.25
CA PRO A 179 13.89 -9.72 -31.95
C PRO A 179 13.69 -9.59 -33.46
N LEU A 180 14.79 -9.53 -34.21
CA LEU A 180 14.79 -9.38 -35.65
C LEU A 180 14.83 -10.75 -36.34
N THR A 181 15.61 -11.68 -35.77
CA THR A 181 15.80 -13.01 -36.33
C THR A 181 14.52 -13.85 -36.23
N TRP A 182 14.35 -14.75 -37.20
CA TRP A 182 13.21 -15.68 -37.19
C TRP A 182 13.25 -16.61 -35.97
N ILE A 183 14.44 -17.05 -35.56
CA ILE A 183 14.63 -17.92 -34.38
C ILE A 183 14.29 -17.17 -33.09
N GLY A 184 14.72 -15.91 -32.95
CA GLY A 184 14.39 -15.06 -31.81
C GLY A 184 12.89 -14.76 -31.73
N LYS A 185 12.21 -14.56 -32.87
CA LYS A 185 10.75 -14.39 -32.91
C LYS A 185 9.99 -15.64 -32.44
N ILE A 186 10.39 -16.83 -32.89
CA ILE A 186 9.77 -18.09 -32.43
C ILE A 186 9.99 -18.30 -30.94
N LEU A 187 11.22 -18.12 -30.46
CA LEU A 187 11.55 -18.22 -29.04
C LEU A 187 10.72 -17.23 -28.21
N THR A 188 10.60 -15.99 -28.69
CA THR A 188 9.78 -14.96 -28.06
C THR A 188 8.33 -15.39 -27.95
N CYS A 189 7.71 -15.92 -29.01
CA CYS A 189 6.32 -16.38 -28.96
C CYS A 189 6.13 -17.47 -27.89
N ILE A 190 7.03 -18.45 -27.82
CA ILE A 190 6.95 -19.54 -26.84
C ILE A 190 7.11 -18.99 -25.41
N PHE A 191 8.17 -18.21 -25.17
CA PHE A 191 8.43 -17.66 -23.85
C PHE A 191 7.36 -16.67 -23.40
N CYS A 192 6.85 -15.81 -24.27
CA CYS A 192 5.76 -14.89 -23.93
C CYS A 192 4.52 -15.62 -23.42
N LEU A 193 4.10 -16.71 -24.09
CA LEU A 193 2.94 -17.50 -23.67
C LEU A 193 3.15 -18.14 -22.29
N THR A 194 4.32 -18.75 -22.07
CA THR A 194 4.64 -19.40 -20.79
C THR A 194 4.82 -18.38 -19.66
N LEU A 195 5.54 -17.29 -19.93
CA LEU A 195 5.96 -16.31 -18.94
C LEU A 195 4.78 -15.46 -18.46
N THR A 196 3.89 -15.03 -19.37
CA THR A 196 2.67 -14.29 -19.00
C THR A 196 1.70 -15.14 -18.20
N ALA A 197 1.59 -16.44 -18.49
CA ALA A 197 0.76 -17.37 -17.72
C ALA A 197 1.20 -17.45 -16.25
N PHE A 198 2.50 -17.59 -15.98
CA PHE A 198 3.01 -17.64 -14.61
C PHE A 198 2.84 -16.31 -13.85
N PHE A 199 2.92 -15.17 -14.55
CA PHE A 199 2.72 -13.85 -13.93
C PHE A 199 1.28 -13.60 -13.49
N GLN A 200 0.30 -14.14 -14.22
CA GLN A 200 -1.11 -13.95 -13.89
C GLN A 200 -1.52 -14.68 -12.61
N VAL A 201 -0.78 -15.72 -12.19
CA VAL A 201 -1.12 -16.56 -11.04
C VAL A 201 -1.09 -15.77 -9.71
N PRO A 202 -0.05 -14.99 -9.35
CA PRO A 202 -0.07 -14.09 -8.20
C PRO A 202 -1.32 -13.20 -8.11
N ALA A 203 -1.71 -12.57 -9.23
CA ALA A 203 -2.89 -11.70 -9.27
C ALA A 203 -4.19 -12.50 -9.01
N GLY A 204 -4.30 -13.72 -9.58
CA GLY A 204 -5.43 -14.63 -9.35
C GLY A 204 -5.52 -15.15 -7.92
N ILE A 205 -4.39 -15.50 -7.29
CA ILE A 205 -4.32 -15.94 -5.90
C ILE A 205 -4.76 -14.81 -4.96
N LEU A 206 -4.27 -13.59 -5.19
CA LEU A 206 -4.68 -12.43 -4.39
C LEU A 206 -6.17 -12.14 -4.57
N GLY A 207 -6.68 -12.16 -5.80
CA GLY A 207 -8.10 -11.93 -6.09
C GLY A 207 -9.01 -12.93 -5.38
N SER A 208 -8.70 -14.23 -5.47
CA SER A 208 -9.46 -15.28 -4.78
C SER A 208 -9.30 -15.19 -3.26
N GLY A 209 -8.11 -14.88 -2.76
CA GLY A 209 -7.83 -14.67 -1.33
C GLY A 209 -8.63 -13.51 -0.74
N PHE A 210 -8.77 -12.39 -1.46
CA PHE A 210 -9.63 -11.28 -1.06
C PHE A 210 -11.10 -11.68 -1.04
N ALA A 211 -11.59 -12.36 -2.07
CA ALA A 211 -12.97 -12.83 -2.13
C ALA A 211 -13.29 -13.76 -0.94
N LEU A 212 -12.42 -14.74 -0.66
CA LEU A 212 -12.57 -15.63 0.48
C LEU A 212 -12.55 -14.87 1.81
N ARG A 213 -11.66 -13.90 1.99
CA ARG A 213 -11.58 -13.13 3.24
C ARG A 213 -12.81 -12.25 3.46
N VAL A 214 -13.39 -11.69 2.40
CA VAL A 214 -14.66 -10.94 2.47
C VAL A 214 -15.80 -11.86 2.91
N HIS A 215 -15.92 -13.05 2.31
CA HIS A 215 -16.93 -14.03 2.70
C HIS A 215 -16.76 -14.51 4.16
N GLN A 216 -15.53 -14.76 4.61
CA GLN A 216 -15.23 -15.12 6.00
C GLN A 216 -15.62 -13.99 6.96
N ASN A 217 -15.25 -12.74 6.66
CA ASN A 217 -15.62 -11.59 7.48
C ASN A 217 -17.15 -11.43 7.62
N GLN A 218 -17.92 -11.75 6.57
CA GLN A 218 -19.38 -11.73 6.66
C GLN A 218 -19.91 -12.81 7.61
N ARG A 219 -19.38 -14.04 7.53
CA ARG A 219 -19.75 -15.14 8.44
C ARG A 219 -19.38 -14.84 9.89
N GLU A 220 -18.18 -14.32 10.13
CA GLU A 220 -17.72 -13.90 11.45
C GLU A 220 -18.63 -12.81 12.04
N LYS A 221 -19.03 -11.81 11.23
CA LYS A 221 -20.01 -10.78 11.66
C LYS A 221 -21.36 -11.39 12.02
N GLN A 222 -21.81 -12.39 11.28
CA GLN A 222 -23.10 -13.04 11.54
C GLN A 222 -23.06 -13.87 12.83
N GLN A 223 -21.96 -14.57 13.10
CA GLN A 223 -21.74 -15.24 14.37
C GLN A 223 -21.62 -14.25 15.54
N GLN A 224 -20.88 -13.14 15.36
CA GLN A 224 -20.74 -12.11 16.39
C GLN A 224 -22.08 -11.47 16.81
N ARG A 225 -23.04 -11.37 15.89
CA ARG A 225 -24.41 -10.91 16.21
C ARG A 225 -25.16 -11.85 17.16
N GLN A 226 -24.78 -13.13 17.22
CA GLN A 226 -25.44 -14.13 18.07
C GLN A 226 -24.83 -14.19 19.48
N ILE A 227 -23.58 -13.76 19.65
CA ILE A 227 -22.87 -13.74 20.95
C ILE A 227 -23.64 -12.97 22.05
N PRO A 228 -24.14 -11.73 21.83
CA PRO A 228 -24.86 -11.02 22.89
C PRO A 228 -26.19 -11.69 23.25
N ALA A 229 -26.92 -12.25 22.28
CA ALA A 229 -28.15 -12.99 22.55
C ALA A 229 -27.89 -14.22 23.43
N ALA A 230 -26.81 -14.96 23.16
CA ALA A 230 -26.38 -16.09 23.99
C ALA A 230 -25.93 -15.65 25.39
N ALA A 231 -25.20 -14.54 25.50
CA ALA A 231 -24.76 -14.00 26.79
C ALA A 231 -25.94 -13.60 27.68
N THR A 232 -26.96 -12.93 27.11
CA THR A 232 -28.19 -12.56 27.84
C THR A 232 -28.95 -13.80 28.31
N LEU A 233 -29.06 -14.84 27.47
CA LEU A 233 -29.70 -16.10 27.85
C LEU A 233 -29.03 -16.75 29.06
N ILE A 234 -27.69 -16.80 29.07
CA ILE A 234 -26.92 -17.36 30.18
C ILE A 234 -27.13 -16.53 31.46
N GLN A 235 -27.13 -15.19 31.35
CA GLN A 235 -27.37 -14.31 32.50
C GLN A 235 -28.77 -14.52 33.09
N VAL A 236 -29.82 -14.55 32.25
CA VAL A 236 -31.19 -14.77 32.70
C VAL A 236 -31.34 -16.15 33.34
N HIS A 237 -30.77 -17.20 32.75
CA HIS A 237 -30.79 -18.54 33.34
C HIS A 237 -30.09 -18.59 34.71
N SER A 238 -28.93 -17.93 34.82
CA SER A 238 -28.17 -17.87 36.09
C SER A 238 -28.94 -17.12 37.18
N LEU A 239 -29.61 -16.03 36.83
CA LEU A 239 -30.47 -15.25 37.73
C LEU A 239 -31.70 -16.05 38.17
N ALA A 240 -32.38 -16.71 37.23
CA ALA A 240 -33.54 -17.54 37.53
C ALA A 240 -33.19 -18.70 38.48
N ARG A 241 -32.04 -19.37 38.25
CA ARG A 241 -31.56 -20.42 39.15
C ARG A 241 -31.24 -19.87 40.54
N SER A 242 -30.62 -18.68 40.64
CA SER A 242 -30.31 -18.05 41.93
C SER A 242 -31.59 -17.68 42.71
N LEU A 243 -32.63 -17.20 42.03
CA LEU A 243 -33.92 -16.88 42.62
C LEU A 243 -34.67 -18.14 43.08
N SER A 244 -34.64 -19.21 42.28
CA SER A 244 -35.24 -20.49 42.65
C SER A 244 -34.58 -21.09 43.89
N VAL A 245 -33.25 -21.09 43.99
CA VAL A 245 -32.53 -21.55 45.19
C VAL A 245 -32.88 -20.69 46.40
N ARG A 246 -32.97 -19.36 46.24
CA ARG A 246 -33.41 -18.45 47.32
C ARG A 246 -34.82 -18.76 47.81
N ASN A 247 -35.78 -18.97 46.91
CA ASN A 247 -37.16 -19.30 47.28
C ASN A 247 -37.26 -20.67 47.95
N SER A 248 -36.50 -21.68 47.50
CA SER A 248 -36.49 -23.00 48.15
C SER A 248 -35.90 -22.95 49.56
N ILE A 249 -34.87 -22.13 49.81
CA ILE A 249 -34.33 -21.92 51.15
C ILE A 249 -35.32 -21.16 52.04
N ALA A 250 -35.99 -20.14 51.49
CA ALA A 250 -37.01 -19.38 52.23
C ALA A 250 -38.21 -20.25 52.66
N LEU A 251 -38.62 -21.22 51.82
CA LEU A 251 -39.69 -22.17 52.14
C LEU A 251 -39.27 -23.28 53.12
N ALA A 252 -37.97 -23.56 53.27
CA ALA A 252 -37.47 -24.59 54.19
C ALA A 252 -37.26 -24.08 55.63
N PHE A 253 -37.29 -22.77 55.84
CA PHE A 253 -37.01 -22.11 57.12
C PHE A 253 -38.16 -21.24 57.66
N GLY A 254 -39.35 -21.31 57.06
CA GLY A 254 -40.59 -20.68 57.53
C GLY A 254 -41.66 -21.72 57.81
#